data_AF-A0A7S3KC00-F1
#
_entry.id   AF-A0A7S3KC00-F1
#
_cell.length_a   1.000
_cell.length_b   1.000
_cell.length_c   1.000
_cell.angle_alpha   90.00
_cell.angle_beta   90.00
_cell.angle_gamma   90.00
#
_symmetry.space_group_name_H-M   'P 1'
#
loop_
_entity.id
_entity.type
_entity.pdbx_description
1 polymer ?
#
loop_
_entity_poly.entity_id
_entity_poly.type
_entity_poly.pdbx_seq_one_letter_code
_entity_poly.pdbx_strand_id
1 'polypeptide(L)'
;MLKTMGKLVEVGFSDIITKCKIIKENREKWIEKGEEIKSVEQLFEVEISYGLGQANGSNNKSLGFDKKSEFYKHIGSCRSIERLLRFILLLQRIIENLHANKEESLSSAVRKAYDQELSRYHSFFLRNTVKGIFYLLPKRETFLKSITDDFTQCKEDEIEGHMKTMIDTSEVVT
;
A
#
# COMPACT_ATOMS: atom_id res chain seq x y z
N MET A 1 -5.78 15.62 3.54
CA MET A 1 -4.75 14.63 3.90
C MET A 1 -3.63 14.52 2.86
N LEU A 2 -3.94 14.18 1.60
CA LEU A 2 -2.94 13.68 0.64
C LEU A 2 -2.13 14.76 -0.08
N LYS A 3 -2.72 15.93 -0.33
CA LYS A 3 -2.04 17.05 -1.02
C LYS A 3 -0.87 17.65 -0.20
N THR A 4 -0.91 17.50 1.12
CA THR A 4 0.01 18.13 2.08
C THR A 4 1.30 17.34 2.29
N MET A 5 1.30 16.03 2.03
CA MET A 5 2.49 15.17 2.18
C MET A 5 3.43 15.21 0.95
N GLY A 6 3.09 15.98 -0.08
CA GLY A 6 3.95 16.25 -1.24
C GLY A 6 4.44 15.00 -1.98
N LYS A 7 5.74 14.98 -2.33
CA LYS A 7 6.37 13.95 -3.17
C LYS A 7 6.37 12.53 -2.59
N LEU A 8 6.32 12.37 -1.26
CA LEU A 8 6.26 11.02 -0.64
C LEU A 8 4.96 10.31 -1.00
N VAL A 9 3.86 11.06 -0.92
CA VAL A 9 2.54 10.59 -1.28
C VAL A 9 2.45 10.39 -2.79
N GLU A 10 2.99 11.29 -3.60
CA GLU A 10 2.97 11.10 -5.05
C GLU A 10 3.65 9.79 -5.50
N VAL A 11 4.85 9.51 -4.98
CA VAL A 11 5.59 8.27 -5.31
C VAL A 11 4.91 7.04 -4.73
N GLY A 12 4.47 7.07 -3.47
CA GLY A 12 3.79 5.95 -2.82
C GLY A 12 2.43 5.64 -3.44
N PHE A 13 1.63 6.67 -3.73
CA PHE A 13 0.29 6.51 -4.30
C PHE A 13 0.33 6.15 -5.78
N SER A 14 1.34 6.58 -6.54
CA SER A 14 1.53 6.08 -7.89
C SER A 14 1.70 4.55 -7.91
N ASP A 15 2.45 3.99 -6.95
CA ASP A 15 2.59 2.53 -6.81
C ASP A 15 1.24 1.89 -6.47
N ILE A 16 0.49 2.45 -5.50
CA ILE A 16 -0.86 1.96 -5.11
C ILE A 16 -1.82 1.93 -6.29
N ILE A 17 -1.96 3.06 -6.99
CA ILE A 17 -2.87 3.19 -8.14
C ILE A 17 -2.50 2.16 -9.20
N THR A 18 -1.19 2.00 -9.45
CA THR A 18 -0.68 1.00 -10.39
C THR A 18 -1.04 -0.42 -9.94
N LYS A 19 -0.90 -0.76 -8.65
CA LYS A 19 -1.26 -2.09 -8.13
C LYS A 19 -2.76 -2.36 -8.17
N CYS A 20 -3.60 -1.38 -7.80
CA CYS A 20 -5.06 -1.50 -7.93
C CYS A 20 -5.47 -1.74 -9.39
N LYS A 21 -4.86 -1.01 -10.32
CA LYS A 21 -5.08 -1.19 -11.75
C LYS A 21 -4.68 -2.59 -12.21
N ILE A 22 -3.50 -3.09 -11.80
CA ILE A 22 -3.04 -4.46 -12.12
C ILE A 22 -4.04 -5.50 -11.62
N ILE A 23 -4.51 -5.40 -10.37
CA ILE A 23 -5.47 -6.36 -9.79
C ILE A 23 -6.78 -6.36 -10.59
N LYS A 24 -7.27 -5.18 -10.96
CA LYS A 24 -8.48 -5.04 -11.78
C LYS A 24 -8.31 -5.64 -13.17
N GLU A 25 -7.21 -5.30 -13.85
CA GLU A 25 -6.90 -5.82 -15.19
C GLU A 25 -6.69 -7.34 -15.18
N ASN A 26 -6.07 -7.89 -14.14
CA ASN A 26 -5.90 -9.34 -13.99
C ASN A 26 -7.25 -10.03 -13.80
N ARG A 27 -8.12 -9.48 -12.95
CA ARG A 27 -9.48 -9.99 -12.78
C ARG A 27 -10.24 -10.01 -14.11
N GLU A 28 -10.18 -8.91 -14.88
CA GLU A 28 -10.84 -8.82 -16.19
C GLU A 28 -10.29 -9.87 -17.17
N LYS A 29 -8.97 -10.04 -17.26
CA LYS A 29 -8.33 -11.05 -18.12
C LYS A 29 -8.73 -12.48 -17.79
N TRP A 30 -8.86 -12.81 -16.50
CA TRP A 30 -9.28 -14.16 -16.11
C TRP A 30 -10.75 -14.41 -16.40
N ILE A 31 -11.61 -13.40 -16.23
CA ILE A 31 -13.01 -13.46 -16.65
C ILE A 31 -13.11 -13.67 -18.17
N GLU A 32 -12.29 -12.99 -18.96
CA GLU A 32 -12.21 -13.19 -20.42
C GLU A 32 -11.74 -14.60 -20.80
N LYS A 33 -10.88 -15.22 -19.98
CA LYS A 33 -10.44 -16.61 -20.12
C LYS A 33 -11.48 -17.64 -19.65
N GLY A 34 -12.64 -17.20 -19.14
CA GLY A 34 -13.74 -18.06 -18.71
C GLY A 34 -13.76 -18.41 -17.22
N GLU A 35 -12.88 -17.81 -16.41
CA GLU A 35 -12.85 -18.03 -14.96
C GLU A 35 -13.93 -17.20 -14.26
N GLU A 36 -14.58 -17.77 -13.25
CA GLU A 36 -15.57 -17.06 -12.45
C GLU A 36 -14.93 -16.37 -11.24
N ILE A 37 -14.59 -15.08 -11.37
CA ILE A 37 -13.96 -14.31 -10.29
C ILE A 37 -14.94 -13.31 -9.67
N LYS A 38 -15.45 -13.66 -8.49
CA LYS A 38 -16.31 -12.81 -7.64
C LYS A 38 -15.58 -12.23 -6.43
N SER A 39 -14.48 -12.85 -6.00
CA SER A 39 -13.73 -12.41 -4.83
C SER A 39 -12.22 -12.36 -5.06
N VAL A 40 -11.48 -11.78 -4.11
CA VAL A 40 -10.02 -11.70 -4.15
C VAL A 40 -9.40 -13.08 -3.94
N GLU A 41 -10.02 -13.91 -3.11
CA GLU A 41 -9.63 -15.29 -2.83
C GLU A 41 -9.66 -16.12 -4.12
N GLN A 42 -10.74 -16.02 -4.91
CA GLN A 42 -10.84 -16.71 -6.19
C GLN A 42 -9.79 -16.23 -7.20
N LEU A 43 -9.48 -14.93 -7.21
CA LEU A 43 -8.40 -14.40 -8.02
C LEU A 43 -7.05 -15.00 -7.63
N PHE A 44 -6.81 -15.21 -6.34
CA PHE A 44 -5.58 -15.84 -5.84
C PHE A 44 -5.53 -17.32 -6.18
N GLU A 45 -6.62 -18.06 -5.99
CA GLU A 45 -6.70 -19.47 -6.33
C GLU A 45 -6.40 -19.72 -7.81
N VAL A 46 -6.99 -18.92 -8.69
CA VAL A 46 -6.70 -18.95 -10.13
C VAL A 46 -5.23 -18.62 -10.37
N GLU A 47 -4.69 -17.51 -9.87
CA GLU A 47 -3.28 -17.20 -10.13
C GLU A 47 -2.31 -18.24 -9.57
N ILE A 48 -2.60 -18.82 -8.41
CA ILE A 48 -1.77 -19.86 -7.79
C ILE A 48 -1.82 -21.16 -8.61
N SER A 49 -2.99 -21.55 -9.13
CA SER A 49 -3.12 -22.77 -9.93
C SER A 49 -2.32 -22.71 -11.24
N TYR A 50 -2.10 -21.50 -11.78
CA TYR A 50 -1.23 -21.25 -12.94
C TYR A 50 0.23 -20.95 -12.55
N GLY A 51 0.60 -21.00 -11.26
CA GLY A 51 1.96 -20.71 -10.79
C GLY A 51 2.34 -19.22 -10.82
N LEU A 52 1.36 -18.33 -10.84
CA LEU A 52 1.52 -16.87 -11.02
C LEU A 52 1.45 -16.06 -9.72
N GLY A 53 1.19 -16.69 -8.57
CA GLY A 53 1.06 -15.97 -7.29
C GLY A 53 2.27 -15.11 -6.93
N GLN A 54 3.47 -15.46 -7.39
CA GLN A 54 4.72 -14.72 -7.15
C GLN A 54 5.22 -13.92 -8.36
N ALA A 55 4.43 -13.85 -9.44
CA ALA A 55 4.81 -13.20 -10.69
C ALA A 55 5.13 -11.70 -10.48
N ASN A 56 6.23 -11.25 -11.09
CA ASN A 56 6.83 -9.93 -10.93
C ASN A 56 7.28 -9.34 -12.28
N GLY A 57 6.39 -9.38 -13.27
CA GLY A 57 6.62 -8.84 -14.60
C GLY A 57 7.80 -9.53 -15.28
N SER A 58 8.65 -8.76 -15.95
CA SER A 58 9.80 -9.26 -16.71
C SER A 58 10.83 -10.08 -15.91
N ASN A 59 10.67 -10.23 -14.59
CA ASN A 59 11.51 -11.06 -13.72
C ASN A 59 10.98 -12.50 -13.55
N ASN A 60 9.95 -12.89 -14.33
CA ASN A 60 9.29 -14.20 -14.24
C ASN A 60 10.12 -15.38 -14.77
N LYS A 61 11.32 -15.14 -15.32
CA LYS A 61 12.22 -16.22 -15.77
C LYS A 61 12.54 -17.23 -14.66
N SER A 62 12.67 -16.75 -13.42
CA SER A 62 12.92 -17.60 -12.25
C SER A 62 11.73 -18.50 -11.88
N LEU A 63 10.53 -18.16 -12.34
CA LEU A 63 9.30 -18.92 -12.17
C LEU A 63 9.03 -19.88 -13.34
N GLY A 64 9.96 -20.01 -14.29
CA GLY A 64 9.84 -20.88 -15.46
C GLY A 64 9.16 -20.24 -16.67
N PHE A 65 8.74 -18.96 -16.59
CA PHE A 65 8.14 -18.26 -17.73
C PHE A 65 9.21 -17.64 -18.62
N ASP A 66 9.33 -18.14 -19.85
CA ASP A 66 10.22 -17.57 -20.86
C ASP A 66 9.61 -16.32 -21.50
N LYS A 67 10.37 -15.60 -22.35
CA LYS A 67 9.89 -14.38 -23.04
C LYS A 67 8.72 -14.61 -24.01
N LYS A 68 8.45 -15.86 -24.39
CA LYS A 68 7.41 -16.24 -25.34
C LYS A 68 6.11 -16.62 -24.63
N SER A 69 6.18 -16.97 -23.36
CA SER A 69 5.02 -17.21 -22.50
C SER A 69 4.14 -15.98 -22.41
N GLU A 70 2.83 -16.18 -22.50
CA GLU A 70 1.84 -15.13 -22.25
C GLU A 70 1.99 -14.50 -20.86
N PHE A 71 2.56 -15.25 -19.90
CA PHE A 71 2.74 -14.83 -18.52
C PHE A 71 4.11 -14.20 -18.23
N TYR A 72 4.98 -14.04 -19.24
CA TYR A 72 6.31 -13.46 -19.05
C TYR A 72 6.29 -12.08 -18.40
N LYS A 73 5.29 -11.26 -18.77
CA LYS A 73 5.12 -9.90 -18.23
C LYS A 73 4.02 -9.83 -17.17
N HIS A 74 3.47 -10.96 -16.75
CA HIS A 74 2.41 -10.99 -15.74
C HIS A 74 2.93 -10.46 -14.41
N ILE A 75 2.15 -9.60 -13.76
CA ILE A 75 2.40 -9.17 -12.39
C ILE A 75 1.28 -9.79 -11.56
N GLY A 76 1.66 -10.61 -10.57
CA GLY A 76 0.70 -11.32 -9.73
C GLY A 76 -0.14 -10.36 -8.88
N SER A 77 -1.43 -10.66 -8.80
CA SER A 77 -2.38 -9.97 -7.94
C SER A 77 -2.07 -10.22 -6.47
N CYS A 78 -1.66 -11.44 -6.08
CA CYS A 78 -1.26 -11.75 -4.69
C CYS A 78 -0.13 -10.82 -4.20
N ARG A 79 0.95 -10.73 -4.97
CA ARG A 79 2.09 -9.84 -4.70
C ARG A 79 1.68 -8.36 -4.70
N SER A 80 0.76 -7.98 -5.58
CA SER A 80 0.28 -6.60 -5.67
C SER A 80 -0.52 -6.23 -4.41
N ILE A 81 -1.40 -7.11 -3.94
CA ILE A 81 -2.17 -6.94 -2.71
C ILE A 81 -1.25 -6.93 -1.48
N GLU A 82 -0.26 -7.82 -1.41
CA GLU A 82 0.72 -7.81 -0.32
C GLU A 82 1.41 -6.45 -0.18
N ARG A 83 1.78 -5.81 -1.30
CA ARG A 83 2.38 -4.46 -1.28
C ARG A 83 1.39 -3.39 -0.84
N LEU A 84 0.13 -3.49 -1.25
CA LEU A 84 -0.94 -2.59 -0.81
C LEU A 84 -1.16 -2.69 0.71
N LEU A 85 -1.25 -3.91 1.24
CA LEU A 85 -1.41 -4.16 2.67
C LEU A 85 -0.25 -3.56 3.48
N ARG A 86 1.00 -3.77 3.04
CA ARG A 86 2.17 -3.16 3.69
C ARG A 86 2.12 -1.63 3.68
N PHE A 87 1.59 -1.03 2.62
CA PHE A 87 1.40 0.42 2.58
C PHE A 87 0.31 0.90 3.53
N ILE A 88 -0.80 0.16 3.65
CA ILE A 88 -1.86 0.44 4.63
C ILE A 88 -1.30 0.36 6.05
N LEU A 89 -0.54 -0.70 6.37
CA LEU A 89 0.14 -0.85 7.65
C LEU A 89 1.10 0.30 7.93
N LEU A 90 1.85 0.77 6.92
CA LEU A 90 2.68 1.97 7.06
C LEU A 90 1.83 3.19 7.50
N LEU A 91 0.71 3.45 6.82
CA LEU A 91 -0.17 4.58 7.16
C LEU A 91 -0.73 4.44 8.58
N GLN A 92 -1.17 3.24 8.95
CA GLN A 92 -1.65 2.94 10.30
C GLN A 92 -0.58 3.25 11.35
N ARG A 93 0.65 2.73 11.18
CA ARG A 93 1.76 2.98 12.10
C ARG A 93 2.14 4.46 12.19
N ILE A 94 2.01 5.23 11.10
CA ILE A 94 2.22 6.68 11.14
C ILE A 94 1.22 7.33 12.09
N ILE A 95 -0.07 7.00 11.94
CA ILE A 95 -1.16 7.56 12.75
C ILE A 95 -0.99 7.15 14.22
N GLU A 96 -0.72 5.87 14.49
CA GLU A 96 -0.48 5.35 15.84
C GLU A 96 0.69 6.05 16.53
N ASN A 97 1.83 6.20 15.85
CA ASN A 97 2.99 6.90 16.39
C ASN A 97 2.69 8.38 16.71
N LEU A 98 1.92 9.05 15.85
CA LEU A 98 1.49 10.43 16.10
C LEU A 98 0.49 10.52 17.25
N HIS A 99 -0.41 9.54 17.39
CA HIS A 99 -1.40 9.50 18.46
C HIS A 99 -0.76 9.22 19.82
N ALA A 100 0.13 8.23 19.89
CA ALA A 100 0.80 7.80 21.12
C ALA A 100 1.72 8.88 21.71
N ASN A 101 2.28 9.77 20.89
CA ASN A 101 3.13 10.86 21.34
C ASN A 101 2.76 12.19 20.66
N LYS A 102 2.18 13.11 21.43
CA LYS A 102 1.74 14.43 20.95
C LYS A 102 2.88 15.34 20.49
N GLU A 103 4.08 15.13 21.04
CA GLU A 103 5.29 15.88 20.68
C GLU A 103 6.05 15.25 19.51
N GLU A 104 5.63 14.07 19.02
CA GLU A 104 6.30 13.37 17.93
C GLU A 104 6.14 14.14 16.61
N SER A 105 7.28 14.46 15.97
CA SER A 105 7.27 15.07 14.64
C SER A 105 6.79 14.08 13.57
N LEU A 106 6.14 14.57 12.52
CA LEU A 106 5.71 13.72 11.39
C LEU A 106 6.88 12.96 10.76
N SER A 107 8.01 13.62 10.55
CA SER A 107 9.19 13.00 9.94
C SER A 107 9.69 11.79 10.76
N SER A 108 9.73 11.94 12.08
CA SER A 108 10.11 10.86 12.99
C SER A 108 9.07 9.73 13.03
N ALA A 109 7.78 10.05 13.09
CA ALA A 109 6.70 9.06 13.03
C ALA A 109 6.73 8.24 11.72
N VAL A 110 6.89 8.89 10.57
CA VAL A 110 7.01 8.24 9.25
C VAL A 110 8.26 7.38 9.18
N ARG A 111 9.38 7.85 9.73
CA ARG A 111 10.63 7.07 9.76
C ARG A 111 10.46 5.79 10.59
N LYS A 112 9.88 5.88 11.80
CA LYS A 112 9.61 4.72 12.65
C LYS A 112 8.71 3.71 11.94
N ALA A 113 7.59 4.17 11.37
CA ALA A 113 6.67 3.33 10.62
C ALA A 113 7.34 2.66 9.40
N TYR A 114 8.16 3.40 8.66
CA TYR A 114 8.90 2.86 7.51
C TYR A 114 9.90 1.78 7.92
N ASP A 115 10.64 2.03 9.00
CA ASP A 115 11.62 1.08 9.52
C ASP A 115 10.94 -0.23 9.96
N GLN A 116 9.74 -0.15 10.55
CA GLN A 116 8.93 -1.30 10.96
C GLN A 116 8.34 -2.08 9.78
N GLU A 117 7.70 -1.40 8.82
CA GLU A 117 6.82 -2.07 7.86
C GLU A 117 7.45 -2.30 6.47
N LEU A 118 8.29 -1.37 5.98
CA LEU A 118 8.73 -1.35 4.58
C LEU A 118 10.24 -1.48 4.36
N SER A 119 11.07 -1.09 5.32
CA SER A 119 12.53 -0.98 5.15
C SER A 119 13.21 -2.29 4.74
N ARG A 120 12.73 -3.43 5.26
CA ARG A 120 13.22 -4.78 4.94
C ARG A 120 12.96 -5.21 3.49
N TYR A 121 11.97 -4.62 2.84
CA TYR A 121 11.57 -4.95 1.48
C TYR A 121 12.19 -4.04 0.41
N HIS A 122 12.90 -3.00 0.85
CA HIS A 122 13.54 -2.04 -0.03
C HIS A 122 15.04 -2.27 -0.11
N SER A 123 15.56 -2.20 -1.34
CA SER A 123 17.00 -2.22 -1.58
C SER A 123 17.68 -1.03 -0.89
N PHE A 124 18.99 -1.13 -0.68
CA PHE A 124 19.77 -0.05 -0.08
C PHE A 124 19.55 1.30 -0.78
N PHE A 125 19.52 1.30 -2.12
CA PHE A 125 19.24 2.48 -2.92
C PHE A 125 17.88 3.09 -2.60
N LEU A 126 16.83 2.26 -2.63
CA LEU A 126 15.46 2.73 -2.39
C LEU A 126 15.27 3.22 -0.94
N ARG A 127 15.94 2.58 0.04
CA ARG A 127 15.96 3.08 1.43
C ARG A 127 16.56 4.47 1.53
N ASN A 128 17.66 4.75 0.84
CA ASN A 128 18.28 6.08 0.88
C ASN A 128 17.42 7.13 0.18
N THR A 129 16.78 6.79 -0.93
CA THR A 129 15.79 7.69 -1.58
C THR A 129 14.67 8.04 -0.61
N VAL A 130 14.08 7.06 0.07
CA VAL A 130 12.99 7.30 1.02
C VAL A 130 13.44 8.16 2.20
N LYS A 131 14.64 7.93 2.74
CA LYS A 131 15.22 8.78 3.80
C LYS A 131 15.34 10.25 3.35
N GLY A 132 15.73 10.49 2.11
CA GLY A 132 15.79 11.84 1.54
C GLY A 132 14.41 12.51 1.51
N ILE A 133 13.36 11.75 1.24
CA ILE A 133 11.98 12.27 1.20
C ILE A 133 11.48 12.66 2.60
N PHE A 134 11.95 12.02 3.68
CA PHE A 134 11.53 12.37 5.05
C PHE A 134 11.84 13.82 5.44
N TYR A 135 12.85 14.44 4.83
CA TYR A 135 13.19 15.85 5.02
C TYR A 135 12.24 16.82 4.32
N LEU A 136 11.45 16.32 3.36
CA LEU A 136 10.48 17.10 2.59
C LEU A 136 9.06 17.01 3.17
N LEU A 137 8.88 16.29 4.28
CA LEU A 137 7.59 16.16 4.95
C LEU A 137 7.17 17.46 5.63
N PRO A 138 5.87 17.79 5.65
CA PRO A 138 5.38 18.97 6.36
C PRO A 138 5.55 18.83 7.87
N LYS A 139 5.31 19.93 8.60
CA LYS A 139 5.22 19.89 10.06
C LYS A 139 4.01 19.07 10.51
N ARG A 140 4.09 18.51 11.73
CA ARG A 140 3.02 17.74 12.37
C ARG A 140 1.69 18.48 12.31
N GLU A 141 1.65 19.72 12.77
CA GLU A 141 0.44 20.54 12.81
C GLU A 141 -0.19 20.73 11.44
N THR A 142 0.63 21.01 10.41
CA THR A 142 0.15 21.14 9.04
C THR A 142 -0.45 19.85 8.51
N PHE A 143 0.15 18.71 8.84
CA PHE A 143 -0.37 17.40 8.48
C PHE A 143 -1.67 17.08 9.21
N LEU A 144 -1.69 17.23 10.54
CA LEU A 144 -2.87 17.01 11.38
C LEU A 144 -4.03 17.91 10.95
N LYS A 145 -3.77 19.20 10.74
CA LYS A 145 -4.76 20.12 10.20
C LYS A 145 -5.28 19.64 8.84
N SER A 146 -4.42 19.13 7.96
CA SER A 146 -4.89 18.66 6.66
C SER A 146 -5.69 17.36 6.69
N ILE A 147 -5.53 16.51 7.71
CA ILE A 147 -6.42 15.36 7.90
C ILE A 147 -7.73 15.86 8.50
N THR A 148 -7.69 16.71 9.54
CA THR A 148 -8.90 17.22 10.20
C THR A 148 -9.70 18.21 9.37
N ASP A 149 -9.08 18.99 8.47
CA ASP A 149 -9.76 19.91 7.56
C ASP A 149 -10.57 19.14 6.50
N ASP A 150 -10.04 17.99 6.03
CA ASP A 150 -10.80 17.05 5.21
C ASP A 150 -11.94 16.39 6.02
N PHE A 151 -11.75 16.24 7.35
CA PHE A 151 -12.75 15.68 8.25
C PHE A 151 -13.68 16.70 8.92
N THR A 152 -13.48 18.02 8.83
CA THR A 152 -14.38 19.03 9.43
C THR A 152 -15.59 19.30 8.54
N GLN A 153 -15.68 18.61 7.39
CA GLN A 153 -16.93 18.30 6.71
C GLN A 153 -17.67 17.08 7.31
N CYS A 154 -17.08 16.38 8.28
CA CYS A 154 -17.66 15.32 9.11
C CYS A 154 -17.61 15.76 10.59
N LYS A 155 -18.50 15.25 11.43
CA LYS A 155 -18.59 15.67 12.83
C LYS A 155 -17.47 15.02 13.66
N GLU A 156 -17.01 15.69 14.71
CA GLU A 156 -15.91 15.25 15.58
C GLU A 156 -16.14 13.83 16.17
N ASP A 157 -17.40 13.51 16.50
CA ASP A 157 -17.85 12.19 16.95
C ASP A 157 -17.73 11.10 15.87
N GLU A 158 -17.81 11.46 14.58
CA GLU A 158 -17.60 10.53 13.46
C GLU A 158 -16.12 10.25 13.23
N ILE A 159 -15.21 11.18 13.57
CA ILE A 159 -13.76 10.99 13.38
C ILE A 159 -13.24 9.95 14.36
N GLU A 160 -13.62 10.05 15.63
CA GLU A 160 -13.21 9.10 16.66
C GLU A 160 -13.83 7.72 16.41
N GLY A 161 -15.08 7.69 15.93
CA GLY A 161 -15.75 6.48 15.44
C GLY A 161 -15.05 5.84 14.23
N HIS A 162 -14.67 6.62 13.22
CA HIS A 162 -13.96 6.11 12.03
C HIS A 162 -12.54 5.65 12.35
N MET A 163 -11.81 6.36 13.22
CA MET A 163 -10.47 5.95 13.65
C MET A 163 -10.52 4.64 14.44
N LYS A 164 -11.48 4.51 15.35
CA LYS A 164 -11.71 3.26 16.08
C LYS A 164 -12.10 2.11 15.15
N THR A 165 -13.00 2.37 14.20
CA THR A 165 -13.40 1.36 13.20
C THR A 165 -12.21 0.94 12.34
N MET A 166 -11.38 1.86 11.84
CA MET A 166 -10.17 1.51 11.07
C MET A 166 -9.19 0.65 11.86
N ILE A 167 -9.03 0.91 13.16
CA ILE A 167 -8.17 0.11 14.04
C ILE A 167 -8.78 -1.28 14.23
N ASP A 168 -10.08 -1.36 14.55
CA ASP A 168 -10.78 -2.62 14.81
C ASP A 168 -10.85 -3.52 13.55
N THR A 169 -11.03 -2.97 12.34
CA THR A 169 -11.01 -3.78 11.11
C THR A 169 -9.60 -4.26 10.73
N SER A 170 -8.55 -3.62 11.25
CA SER A 170 -7.16 -4.03 10.99
C SER A 170 -6.72 -5.24 11.83
N GLU A 171 -7.33 -5.45 12.99
CA GLU A 171 -7.09 -6.63 13.86
C GLU A 171 -7.69 -7.92 13.29
N VAL A 172 -8.67 -7.82 12.38
CA VAL A 172 -9.29 -9.00 11.73
C VAL A 172 -8.40 -9.59 10.62
N VAL A 173 -7.35 -8.87 10.19
CA VAL A 173 -6.46 -9.27 9.08
C VAL A 173 -5.11 -9.81 9.58
N THR A 174 -4.88 -9.85 10.90
CA THR A 174 -3.71 -10.48 11.56
C THR A 174 -4.05 -11.84 12.13
#